data_AF-A0A328KH92-F1
#
_entry.id   AF-A0A328KH92-F1
#
_cell.length_a   1.000
_cell.length_b   1.000
_cell.length_c   1.000
_cell.angle_alpha   90.00
_cell.angle_beta   90.00
_cell.angle_gamma   90.00
#
_symmetry.space_group_name_H-M   'P 1'
#
loop_
_entity.id
_entity.type
_entity.pdbx_description
1 polymer ?
#
loop_
_entity_poly.entity_id
_entity_poly.type
_entity_poly.pdbx_seq_one_letter_code
_entity_poly.pdbx_strand_id
1 'polypeptide(L)'
;QREAQQKLADVTGDQLVTPSERQAVEEANKQVAEAKEAAETALANVPDGTPGKEELAGRLANVGPVTPPEVNDRDEDGTADDEELSTAQRAV
;
A
#
# COMPACT_ATOMS: atom_id res chain seq x y z
N GLN A 1 -7.25 -5.02 -0.98
CA GLN A 1 -7.09 -3.72 -0.30
C GLN A 1 -6.71 -3.88 1.17
N ARG A 2 -7.39 -4.72 1.95
CA ARG A 2 -7.02 -4.97 3.37
C ARG A 2 -5.57 -5.41 3.54
N GLU A 3 -5.06 -6.26 2.64
CA GLU A 3 -3.65 -6.67 2.64
C GLU A 3 -2.70 -5.48 2.50
N ALA A 4 -2.92 -4.58 1.53
CA ALA A 4 -2.12 -3.37 1.38
C ALA A 4 -2.20 -2.46 2.61
N GLN A 5 -3.36 -2.35 3.25
CA GLN A 5 -3.54 -1.60 4.51
C GLN A 5 -2.80 -2.24 5.68
N GLN A 6 -2.86 -3.57 5.80
CA GLN A 6 -2.15 -4.31 6.83
C GLN A 6 -0.64 -4.19 6.62
N LYS A 7 -0.17 -4.37 5.39
CA LYS A 7 1.25 -4.21 5.05
C LYS A 7 1.73 -2.80 5.38
N LEU A 8 0.95 -1.76 5.06
CA LEU A 8 1.26 -0.39 5.44
C LEU A 8 1.37 -0.22 6.96
N ALA A 9 0.44 -0.81 7.72
CA ALA A 9 0.49 -0.76 9.19
C ALA A 9 1.71 -1.50 9.75
N ASP A 10 2.05 -2.66 9.19
CA ASP A 10 3.20 -3.46 9.60
C ASP A 10 4.51 -2.69 9.36
N VAL A 11 4.70 -2.11 8.16
CA VAL A 11 5.94 -1.39 7.79
C VAL A 11 6.08 0.00 8.41
N THR A 12 5.02 0.54 9.02
CA THR A 12 5.10 1.83 9.71
C THR A 12 5.07 1.67 11.24
N GLY A 13 4.93 0.44 11.74
CA GLY A 13 4.71 0.16 13.15
C GLY A 13 5.94 0.33 14.03
N ASP A 14 7.12 0.05 13.49
CA ASP A 14 8.43 0.21 14.13
C ASP A 14 9.09 1.57 13.83
N GLN A 15 8.44 2.38 12.99
CA GLN A 15 8.91 3.70 12.54
C GLN A 15 10.19 3.64 11.68
N LEU A 16 10.57 2.45 11.20
CA LEU A 16 11.68 2.24 10.28
C LEU A 16 11.12 1.64 8.99
N VAL A 17 11.36 2.31 7.87
CA VAL A 17 10.81 1.94 6.58
C VAL A 17 11.98 1.72 5.64
N THR A 18 12.21 0.46 5.29
CA THR A 18 13.21 0.07 4.30
C THR A 18 12.69 0.22 2.86
N PRO A 19 13.58 0.33 1.86
CA PRO A 19 13.18 0.28 0.45
C PRO A 19 12.39 -0.99 0.11
N SER A 20 12.82 -2.12 0.67
CA SER A 20 12.23 -3.44 0.50
C SER A 20 10.78 -3.48 1.02
N GLU A 21 10.53 -2.86 2.17
CA GLU A 21 9.19 -2.75 2.76
C GLU A 21 8.26 -1.83 1.98
N ARG A 22 8.76 -0.68 1.53
CA ARG A 22 8.00 0.21 0.64
C ARG A 22 7.60 -0.52 -0.64
N GLN A 23 8.53 -1.26 -1.25
CA GLN A 23 8.26 -2.03 -2.46
C GLN A 23 7.18 -3.09 -2.22
N ALA A 24 7.16 -3.73 -1.05
CA ALA A 24 6.12 -4.70 -0.72
C ALA A 24 4.72 -4.05 -0.62
N VAL A 25 4.61 -2.81 -0.12
CA VAL A 25 3.35 -2.03 -0.15
C VAL A 25 2.95 -1.68 -1.59
N GLU A 26 3.90 -1.30 -2.44
CA GLU A 26 3.67 -1.02 -3.86
C GLU A 26 3.15 -2.26 -4.60
N GLU A 27 3.74 -3.44 -4.37
CA GLU A 27 3.28 -4.69 -4.99
C GLU A 27 1.88 -5.09 -4.48
N ALA A 28 1.60 -4.92 -3.19
CA ALA A 28 0.26 -5.13 -2.65
C ALA A 28 -0.77 -4.20 -3.31
N ASN A 29 -0.42 -2.93 -3.55
CA ASN A 29 -1.27 -1.98 -4.27
C ASN A 29 -1.53 -2.41 -5.72
N LYS A 30 -0.51 -2.92 -6.41
CA LYS A 30 -0.65 -3.45 -7.77
C LYS A 30 -1.63 -4.62 -7.82
N GLN A 31 -1.50 -5.59 -6.91
CA GLN A 31 -2.45 -6.69 -6.79
C GLN A 31 -3.88 -6.21 -6.52
N VAL A 32 -4.05 -5.15 -5.73
CA VAL A 32 -5.37 -4.54 -5.50
C VAL A 32 -5.95 -3.91 -6.76
N ALA A 33 -5.12 -3.25 -7.56
CA ALA A 33 -5.54 -2.67 -8.84
C ALA A 33 -5.94 -3.76 -9.84
N GLU A 34 -5.14 -4.82 -9.98
CA GLU A 34 -5.44 -5.96 -10.86
C GLU A 34 -6.75 -6.67 -10.45
N ALA A 35 -6.93 -6.92 -9.14
CA ALA A 35 -8.17 -7.50 -8.63
C ALA A 35 -9.38 -6.60 -8.86
N LYS A 36 -9.22 -5.28 -8.79
CA LYS A 36 -10.27 -4.31 -9.10
C LYS A 36 -10.66 -4.38 -10.57
N GLU A 37 -9.70 -4.35 -11.49
CA GLU A 37 -9.95 -4.45 -12.93
C GLU A 37 -10.67 -5.76 -13.31
N ALA A 38 -10.24 -6.87 -12.72
CA ALA A 38 -10.91 -8.17 -12.90
C ALA A 38 -12.35 -8.14 -12.39
N ALA A 39 -12.60 -7.51 -11.23
CA ALA A 39 -13.94 -7.34 -10.70
C ALA A 39 -14.81 -6.39 -11.53
N GLU A 40 -14.25 -5.33 -12.10
CA GLU A 40 -14.95 -4.41 -13.02
C GLU A 40 -15.38 -5.15 -14.28
N THR A 41 -14.49 -5.96 -14.85
CA THR A 41 -14.79 -6.82 -16.00
C THR A 41 -15.88 -7.84 -15.68
N ALA A 42 -15.80 -8.49 -14.52
CA ALA A 42 -16.83 -9.44 -14.08
C ALA A 42 -18.19 -8.74 -13.89
N LEU A 43 -18.21 -7.55 -13.30
CA LEU A 43 -19.42 -6.77 -13.05
C LEU A 43 -20.06 -6.25 -14.35
N ALA A 44 -19.24 -5.90 -15.34
CA ALA A 44 -19.70 -5.49 -16.67
C ALA A 44 -20.47 -6.62 -17.40
N ASN A 45 -20.13 -7.89 -17.12
CA ASN A 45 -20.81 -9.05 -17.69
C ASN A 45 -22.14 -9.40 -16.97
N VAL A 46 -22.46 -8.74 -15.85
CA VAL A 46 -23.73 -8.93 -15.15
C VAL A 46 -24.84 -8.19 -15.91
N PRO A 47 -26.00 -8.80 -16.21
CA PRO A 47 -27.11 -8.13 -16.87
C PRO A 47 -27.60 -6.89 -16.11
N ASP A 48 -27.97 -5.84 -16.84
CA ASP A 48 -28.58 -4.65 -16.25
C ASP A 48 -29.92 -4.98 -15.57
N GLY A 49 -30.22 -4.27 -14.47
CA GLY A 49 -31.39 -4.55 -13.64
C GLY A 49 -31.22 -5.74 -12.68
N THR A 50 -30.06 -6.42 -12.68
CA THR A 50 -29.74 -7.42 -11.65
C THR A 50 -29.72 -6.74 -10.27
N PRO A 51 -30.55 -7.19 -9.30
CA PRO A 51 -30.56 -6.61 -7.96
C PRO A 51 -29.17 -6.62 -7.33
N GLY A 52 -28.75 -5.49 -6.77
CA GLY A 52 -27.45 -5.33 -6.11
C GLY A 52 -26.26 -5.02 -7.04
N LYS A 53 -26.42 -5.03 -8.37
CA LYS A 53 -25.34 -4.67 -9.31
C LYS A 53 -24.80 -3.24 -9.04
N GLU A 54 -25.69 -2.27 -8.84
CA GLU A 54 -25.31 -0.88 -8.56
C GLU A 54 -24.61 -0.74 -7.20
N GLU A 55 -25.08 -1.44 -6.17
CA GLU A 55 -24.44 -1.45 -4.86
C GLU A 55 -23.01 -2.04 -4.95
N LEU A 56 -22.85 -3.14 -5.68
CA LEU A 56 -21.54 -3.75 -5.93
C LEU A 56 -20.61 -2.80 -6.71
N ALA A 57 -21.14 -2.09 -7.71
CA ALA A 57 -20.38 -1.06 -8.44
C ALA A 57 -19.89 0.04 -7.50
N GLY A 58 -20.75 0.54 -6.61
CA GLY A 58 -20.38 1.56 -5.63
C GLY A 58 -19.32 1.06 -4.64
N ARG A 59 -19.43 -0.19 -4.17
CA ARG A 59 -18.41 -0.81 -3.31
C ARG A 59 -17.07 -0.96 -4.03
N LEU A 60 -17.09 -1.37 -5.29
CA LEU A 60 -15.89 -1.53 -6.11
C LEU A 60 -15.21 -0.19 -6.41
N ALA A 61 -15.98 0.89 -6.60
CA ALA A 61 -15.46 2.24 -6.78
C ALA A 61 -14.63 2.72 -5.57
N ASN A 62 -14.99 2.30 -4.36
CA ASN A 62 -14.27 2.62 -3.12
C ASN A 62 -12.99 1.78 -2.90
N VAL A 63 -12.74 0.77 -3.73
CA VAL A 63 -11.50 0.01 -3.69
C VAL A 63 -10.40 0.81 -4.38
N GLY A 64 -9.31 1.05 -3.67
CA GLY A 64 -8.16 1.79 -4.17
C GLY A 64 -6.87 1.45 -3.43
N PRO A 65 -5.72 1.88 -3.97
CA PRO A 65 -4.42 1.69 -3.34
C PRO A 65 -4.30 2.49 -2.03
N VAL A 66 -3.32 2.12 -1.21
CA VAL A 66 -2.86 2.93 -0.08
C VAL A 66 -1.62 3.73 -0.48
N THR A 67 -1.35 4.84 0.20
CA THR A 67 -0.13 5.62 -0.04
C THR A 67 1.09 4.86 0.51
N PRO A 68 2.11 4.55 -0.30
CA PRO A 68 3.35 3.99 0.19
C PRO A 68 4.04 4.95 1.17
N PRO A 69 4.66 4.43 2.25
CA PRO A 69 5.38 5.26 3.21
C PRO A 69 6.67 5.83 2.61
N GLU A 70 7.19 6.90 3.22
CA GLU A 70 8.53 7.40 2.91
C GLU A 70 9.59 6.48 3.55
N VAL A 71 10.66 6.22 2.80
CA VAL A 71 11.78 5.38 3.28
C VAL A 71 12.68 6.24 4.15
N ASN A 72 12.93 5.79 5.37
CA ASN A 72 13.77 6.45 6.37
C ASN A 72 14.84 5.54 6.99
N ASP A 73 14.95 4.28 6.57
CA ASP A 73 16.06 3.35 6.89
C ASP A 73 16.54 2.77 5.56
N ARG A 74 17.42 3.48 4.86
CA ARG A 74 17.77 3.15 3.46
C ARG A 74 18.78 2.03 3.33
N ASP A 75 19.69 1.93 4.29
CA ASP A 75 20.75 0.92 4.30
C ASP A 75 20.39 -0.29 5.17
N GLU A 76 19.18 -0.30 5.73
CA GLU A 76 18.59 -1.43 6.47
C GLU A 76 19.42 -1.77 7.72
N ASP A 77 20.00 -0.74 8.35
CA ASP A 77 20.88 -0.89 9.52
C ASP A 77 20.12 -0.85 10.86
N GLY A 78 18.82 -0.54 10.81
CA GLY A 78 17.94 -0.45 11.97
C GLY A 78 17.98 0.90 12.69
N THR A 79 18.61 1.90 12.09
CA THR A 79 18.66 3.30 12.53
C THR A 79 17.98 4.17 11.47
N ALA A 80 17.25 5.20 11.89
CA ALA A 80 16.71 6.14 10.91
C ALA A 80 17.84 7.00 10.31
N ASP A 81 17.83 7.17 8.98
CA ASP A 81 18.83 7.95 8.23
C ASP A 81 19.06 9.36 8.85
N ASP A 82 17.99 10.00 9.33
CA ASP A 82 18.03 11.33 9.96
C ASP A 82 18.78 11.33 11.30
N GLU A 83 18.68 10.23 12.07
CA GLU A 83 19.38 10.08 13.35
C GLU A 83 20.88 9.82 13.14
N GLU A 84 21.24 9.08 12.09
CA GLU A 84 22.63 8.83 11.71
C GLU A 84 23.33 10.11 11.24
N LEU A 85 22.64 10.92 10.41
CA LEU A 85 23.16 12.21 9.95
C LEU A 85 23.49 13.14 11.13
N SER A 86 22.66 13.14 12.17
CA SER A 86 22.89 13.90 13.41
C SER A 86 24.12 13.38 14.19
N THR A 87 24.32 12.07 14.21
CA THR A 87 25.45 11.43 14.89
C THR A 87 26.77 11.69 14.14
N ALA A 88 26.77 11.59 12.81
CA ALA A 88 27.94 11.88 11.98
C ALA A 88 28.41 13.33 12.13
N GLN A 89 27.49 14.28 12.26
CA GLN A 89 27.80 15.71 12.48
C GLN A 89 28.38 16.04 13.86
N ARG A 90 28.15 15.18 14.87
CA ARG A 90 28.69 15.36 16.23
C ARG A 90 30.05 14.71 16.45
N ALA A 91 30.46 13.81 15.55
CA ALA A 91 31.72 13.07 15.64
C ALA A 91 32.96 13.86 15.13
N VAL A 92 32.79 15.14 14.75
CA VAL A 92 33.85 16.06 14.27
C VAL A 92 34.22 17.12 15.32
#